data_AF-P38729-F1
#
_entry.id   AF-P38729-F1
#
_cell.length_a   1.000
_cell.length_b   1.000
_cell.length_c   1.000
_cell.angle_alpha   90.00
_cell.angle_beta   90.00
_cell.angle_gamma   90.00
#
_symmetry.space_group_name_H-M   'P 1'
#
loop_
_entity.id
_entity.type
_entity.pdbx_description
1 polymer ?
#
loop_
_entity_poly.entity_id
_entity_poly.type
_entity_poly.pdbx_seq_one_letter_code
_entity_poly.pdbx_strand_id
1 'polypeptide(L)'
;MKQRFSQVATVIFFVMSIRSPRNLGFFFTLALFVVLVCSQEWFSFEMNRSCSMKVEHRMQFLSTIISEHQKSDVNCWDQIAKKMNVYLFEQKVSGSDVFFLDGADCERFFERNFLRYLPSRKSSHPDLPIAELLPYIRKADIACAGKQLI
;
A
#
# COMPACT_ATOMS: atom_id res chain seq x y z
N MET A 1 18.98 -21.77 13.74
CA MET A 1 18.34 -23.04 14.15
C MET A 1 16.81 -22.96 14.16
N LYS A 2 16.17 -21.87 14.64
CA LYS A 2 14.69 -21.70 14.64
C LYS A 2 14.02 -21.80 13.25
N GLN A 3 14.67 -21.35 12.18
CA GLN A 3 14.07 -21.32 10.84
C GLN A 3 13.93 -22.72 10.19
N ARG A 4 14.80 -23.69 10.51
CA ARG A 4 14.71 -25.07 9.98
C ARG A 4 13.56 -25.86 10.62
N PHE A 5 13.26 -25.63 11.90
CA PHE A 5 12.13 -26.29 12.57
C PHE A 5 10.78 -25.83 12.01
N SER A 6 10.65 -24.55 11.66
CA SER A 6 9.43 -24.02 11.05
C SER A 6 9.10 -24.71 9.72
N GLN A 7 10.09 -24.88 8.84
CA GLN A 7 9.87 -25.52 7.54
C GLN A 7 9.46 -27.00 7.64
N VAL A 8 10.08 -27.77 8.54
CA VAL A 8 9.73 -29.21 8.72
C VAL A 8 8.31 -29.37 9.26
N ALA A 9 7.90 -28.53 10.22
CA ALA A 9 6.54 -28.55 10.74
C ALA A 9 5.52 -28.21 9.63
N THR A 10 5.78 -27.18 8.81
CA THR A 10 4.89 -26.80 7.70
C THR A 10 4.72 -27.93 6.69
N VAL A 11 5.80 -28.65 6.34
CA VAL A 11 5.73 -29.80 5.42
C VAL A 11 4.93 -30.96 6.01
N ILE A 12 5.18 -31.32 7.28
CA ILE A 12 4.42 -32.39 7.95
C ILE A 12 2.93 -32.04 8.01
N PHE A 13 2.58 -30.80 8.38
CA PHE A 13 1.19 -30.34 8.38
C PHE A 13 0.56 -30.41 6.98
N PHE A 14 1.29 -30.05 5.93
CA PHE A 14 0.81 -30.15 4.55
C PHE A 14 0.56 -31.61 4.15
N VAL A 15 1.48 -32.53 4.47
CA VAL A 15 1.36 -33.97 4.17
C VAL A 15 0.19 -34.61 4.94
N MET A 16 0.01 -34.28 6.22
CA MET A 16 -1.14 -34.78 6.99
C MET A 16 -2.48 -34.25 6.45
N SER A 17 -2.49 -33.01 5.95
CA SER A 17 -3.70 -32.39 5.41
C SER A 17 -4.18 -33.07 4.12
N ILE A 18 -3.26 -33.58 3.30
CA ILE A 18 -3.59 -34.30 2.06
C ILE A 18 -4.19 -35.69 2.35
N ARG A 19 -3.84 -36.33 3.48
CA ARG A 19 -4.10 -37.76 3.67
C ARG A 19 -5.53 -38.12 4.12
N SER A 20 -6.34 -37.17 4.57
CA SER A 20 -7.71 -37.44 5.01
C SER A 20 -8.74 -36.60 4.25
N PRO A 21 -9.52 -37.18 3.32
CA PRO A 21 -10.58 -36.45 2.63
C PRO A 21 -11.64 -35.92 3.60
N ARG A 22 -11.79 -36.53 4.79
CA ARG A 22 -12.66 -36.02 5.88
C ARG A 22 -12.17 -34.69 6.45
N ASN A 23 -10.87 -34.41 6.39
CA ASN A 23 -10.29 -33.17 6.89
C ASN A 23 -10.09 -32.14 5.78
N LEU A 24 -10.15 -32.51 4.51
CA LEU A 24 -9.97 -31.57 3.39
C LEU A 24 -10.97 -30.41 3.47
N GLY A 25 -12.23 -30.71 3.78
CA GLY A 25 -13.26 -29.69 4.02
C GLY A 25 -12.91 -28.77 5.18
N PHE A 26 -12.45 -29.34 6.31
CA PHE A 26 -12.03 -28.57 7.48
C PHE A 26 -10.84 -27.64 7.18
N PHE A 27 -9.79 -28.15 6.53
CA PHE A 27 -8.63 -27.34 6.13
C PHE A 27 -9.00 -26.27 5.12
N PHE A 28 -9.90 -26.58 4.17
CA PHE A 28 -10.39 -25.60 3.22
C PHE A 28 -11.19 -24.49 3.93
N THR A 29 -12.11 -24.85 4.82
CA THR A 29 -12.88 -23.86 5.61
C THR A 29 -11.97 -23.02 6.51
N LEU A 30 -10.96 -23.64 7.15
CA LEU A 30 -9.99 -22.93 7.98
C LEU A 30 -9.12 -22.00 7.14
N ALA A 31 -8.66 -22.44 5.95
CA ALA A 31 -7.90 -21.61 5.04
C ALA A 31 -8.73 -20.42 4.54
N LEU A 32 -10.00 -20.63 4.16
CA LEU A 32 -10.90 -19.55 3.80
C LEU A 32 -11.11 -18.58 4.96
N PHE A 33 -11.31 -19.08 6.18
CA PHE A 33 -11.46 -18.24 7.37
C PHE A 33 -10.20 -17.41 7.63
N VAL A 34 -9.00 -18.02 7.55
CA VAL A 34 -7.73 -17.30 7.69
C VAL A 34 -7.58 -16.23 6.61
N VAL A 35 -7.91 -16.53 5.34
CA VAL A 35 -7.87 -15.55 4.25
C VAL A 35 -8.84 -14.40 4.50
N LEU A 36 -10.05 -14.68 4.98
CA LEU A 36 -11.03 -13.65 5.32
C LEU A 36 -10.52 -12.75 6.44
N VAL A 37 -10.01 -13.31 7.54
CA VAL A 37 -9.44 -12.55 8.66
C VAL A 37 -8.25 -11.70 8.18
N CYS A 38 -7.30 -12.29 7.46
CA CYS A 38 -6.16 -11.55 6.92
C CYS A 38 -6.60 -10.42 5.96
N SER A 39 -7.63 -10.65 5.14
CA SER A 39 -8.16 -9.63 4.23
C SER A 39 -8.84 -8.47 4.98
N GLN A 40 -9.54 -8.77 6.09
CA GLN A 40 -10.20 -7.77 6.92
C GLN A 40 -9.16 -6.92 7.67
N GLU A 41 -8.12 -7.54 8.24
CA GLU A 41 -7.03 -6.82 8.89
C GLU A 41 -6.26 -5.94 7.88
N TRP A 42 -5.96 -6.48 6.70
CA TRP A 42 -5.32 -5.72 5.62
C TRP A 42 -6.17 -4.52 5.20
N PHE A 43 -7.46 -4.73 4.97
CA PHE A 43 -8.37 -3.66 4.61
C PHE A 43 -8.47 -2.59 5.71
N SER A 44 -8.52 -3.02 6.98
CA SER A 44 -8.56 -2.11 8.13
C SER A 44 -7.29 -1.28 8.23
N PHE A 45 -6.11 -1.89 8.04
CA PHE A 45 -4.83 -1.21 8.00
C PHE A 45 -4.77 -0.15 6.89
N GLU A 46 -5.17 -0.50 5.67
CA GLU A 46 -5.18 0.41 4.52
C GLU A 46 -6.14 1.58 4.72
N MET A 47 -7.35 1.32 5.23
CA MET A 47 -8.32 2.36 5.53
C MET A 47 -7.82 3.30 6.63
N ASN A 48 -7.22 2.76 7.69
CA ASN A 48 -6.65 3.55 8.77
C ASN A 48 -5.52 4.47 8.25
N ARG A 49 -4.64 3.97 7.37
CA ARG A 49 -3.59 4.77 6.72
C ARG A 49 -4.17 5.88 5.84
N SER A 50 -5.18 5.56 5.04
CA SER A 50 -5.82 6.55 4.17
C SER A 50 -6.50 7.67 4.97
N CYS A 51 -7.18 7.30 6.05
CA CYS A 51 -7.89 8.23 6.93
C CYS A 51 -6.96 9.02 7.86
N SER A 52 -5.80 8.49 8.26
CA SER A 52 -4.86 9.20 9.13
C SER A 52 -4.16 10.37 8.43
N MET A 53 -3.94 10.28 7.11
CA MET A 53 -3.38 11.37 6.33
C MET A 53 -4.42 12.47 6.07
N LYS A 54 -4.33 13.54 6.88
CA LYS A 54 -5.00 14.82 6.64
C LYS A 54 -4.58 15.44 5.29
N VAL A 55 -5.37 16.42 4.84
CA VAL A 55 -5.15 17.14 3.58
C VAL A 55 -3.72 17.69 3.46
N GLU A 56 -3.17 18.26 4.53
CA GLU A 56 -1.80 18.79 4.58
C GLU A 56 -0.73 17.72 4.24
N HIS A 57 -0.85 16.52 4.80
CA HIS A 57 0.10 15.43 4.55
C HIS A 57 -0.09 14.83 3.15
N ARG A 58 -1.33 14.84 2.64
CA ARG A 58 -1.63 14.44 1.26
C ARG A 58 -1.01 15.43 0.27
N MET A 59 -1.06 16.73 0.54
CA MET A 59 -0.37 17.74 -0.28
C MET A 59 1.15 17.55 -0.24
N GLN A 60 1.72 17.31 0.94
CA GLN A 60 3.15 17.06 1.09
C GLN A 60 3.58 15.81 0.32
N PHE A 61 2.78 14.74 0.38
CA PHE A 61 3.01 13.51 -0.37
C PHE A 61 3.05 13.76 -1.88
N LEU A 62 2.03 14.42 -2.43
CA LEU A 62 1.96 14.75 -3.85
C LEU A 62 3.11 15.67 -4.28
N SER A 63 3.46 16.66 -3.45
CA SER A 63 4.59 17.56 -3.72
C SER A 63 5.93 16.81 -3.74
N THR A 64 6.09 15.83 -2.84
CA THR A 64 7.26 14.96 -2.81
C THR A 64 7.33 14.09 -4.06
N ILE A 65 6.21 13.49 -4.51
CA ILE A 65 6.16 12.74 -5.77
C ILE A 65 6.62 13.60 -6.95
N ILE A 66 6.05 14.81 -7.09
CA ILE A 66 6.36 15.73 -8.19
C ILE A 66 7.86 16.08 -8.20
N SER A 67 8.42 16.43 -7.03
CA SER A 67 9.82 16.85 -6.92
C SER A 67 10.84 15.73 -7.12
N GLU A 68 10.53 14.50 -6.69
CA GLU A 68 11.46 13.37 -6.79
C GLU A 68 11.43 12.72 -8.18
N HIS A 69 10.26 12.66 -8.84
CA HIS A 69 10.17 12.12 -10.19
C HIS A 69 10.90 12.99 -11.22
N GLN A 70 10.97 14.30 -10.98
CA GLN A 70 11.76 15.20 -11.82
C GLN A 70 13.27 14.89 -11.79
N LYS A 71 13.76 14.17 -10.79
CA LYS A 71 15.19 13.88 -10.59
C LYS A 71 15.69 12.63 -11.34
N SER A 72 14.85 11.98 -12.15
CA SER A 72 15.23 10.86 -13.04
C SER A 72 15.91 9.66 -12.36
N ASP A 73 15.61 9.38 -11.08
CA ASP A 73 16.26 8.30 -10.34
C ASP A 73 15.52 6.96 -10.53
N VAL A 74 16.21 5.89 -10.94
CA VAL A 74 15.66 4.52 -11.09
C VAL A 74 14.93 4.06 -9.82
N ASN A 75 15.29 4.58 -8.64
CA ASN A 75 14.68 4.22 -7.36
C ASN A 75 13.80 5.31 -6.70
N CYS A 76 13.09 6.08 -7.53
CA CYS A 76 12.29 7.22 -7.05
C CYS A 76 11.25 6.87 -5.96
N TRP A 77 10.54 5.75 -6.09
CA TRP A 77 9.48 5.40 -5.14
C TRP A 77 10.04 5.01 -3.77
N ASP A 78 11.16 4.29 -3.70
CA ASP A 78 11.81 4.03 -2.41
C ASP A 78 12.29 5.32 -1.74
N GLN A 79 12.77 6.28 -2.52
CA GLN A 79 13.18 7.59 -1.99
C GLN A 79 11.99 8.38 -1.46
N ILE A 80 10.87 8.39 -2.19
CA ILE A 80 9.63 9.01 -1.74
C ILE A 80 9.14 8.32 -0.46
N ALA A 81 9.14 6.99 -0.41
CA ALA A 81 8.76 6.22 0.77
C ALA A 81 9.61 6.60 1.98
N LYS A 82 10.94 6.62 1.84
CA LYS A 82 11.86 7.02 2.92
C LYS A 82 11.62 8.45 3.40
N LYS A 83 11.49 9.41 2.47
CA LYS A 83 11.23 10.83 2.82
C LYS A 83 9.91 11.00 3.54
N MET A 84 8.87 10.33 3.06
CA MET A 84 7.53 10.43 3.64
C MET A 84 7.41 9.71 4.97
N ASN A 85 8.13 8.60 5.17
CA ASN A 85 8.22 7.93 6.46
C ASN A 85 8.80 8.84 7.54
N VAL A 86 9.94 9.49 7.24
CA VAL A 86 10.56 10.47 8.14
C VAL A 86 9.58 11.59 8.45
N TYR A 87 9.00 12.21 7.42
CA TYR A 87 8.03 13.29 7.58
C TYR A 87 6.81 12.87 8.44
N LEU A 88 6.16 11.75 8.11
CA LEU A 88 4.95 11.30 8.80
C LEU A 88 5.22 10.87 10.25
N PHE A 89 6.41 10.36 10.53
CA PHE A 89 6.84 10.06 11.90
C PHE A 89 7.08 11.36 12.71
N GLU A 90 7.80 12.33 12.14
CA GLU A 90 8.04 13.63 12.78
C GLU A 90 6.74 14.41 13.03
N GLN A 91 5.79 14.35 12.10
CA GLN A 91 4.47 14.94 12.24
C GLN A 91 3.53 14.13 13.16
N LYS A 92 3.99 13.03 13.74
CA LYS A 92 3.22 12.13 14.63
C LYS A 92 1.93 11.59 13.99
N VAL A 93 1.92 11.44 12.67
CA VAL A 93 0.81 10.84 11.91
C VAL A 93 0.87 9.32 12.02
N SER A 94 2.09 8.79 12.00
CA SER A 94 2.37 7.37 12.20
C SER A 94 2.99 7.16 13.58
N GLY A 95 2.52 6.15 14.31
CA GLY A 95 3.16 5.71 15.55
C GLY A 95 4.49 4.97 15.34
N SER A 96 4.80 4.61 14.09
CA SER A 96 6.06 3.98 13.68
C SER A 96 6.75 4.81 12.60
N ASP A 97 8.07 4.70 12.55
CA ASP A 97 8.96 5.19 11.49
C ASP A 97 8.74 4.50 10.13
N VAL A 98 7.87 3.49 10.04
CA VAL A 98 7.54 2.78 8.79
C VAL A 98 6.06 2.95 8.47
N PHE A 99 5.71 4.07 7.82
CA PHE A 99 4.37 4.24 7.25
C PHE A 99 4.23 3.50 5.92
N PHE A 100 5.23 3.60 5.05
CA PHE A 100 5.38 2.86 3.81
C PHE A 100 6.46 1.79 3.98
N LEU A 101 6.16 0.56 3.57
CA LEU A 101 7.11 -0.56 3.69
C LEU A 101 8.29 -0.41 2.72
N ASP A 102 7.97 -0.09 1.47
CA ASP A 102 8.91 0.09 0.37
C ASP A 102 8.31 1.03 -0.69
N GLY A 103 9.04 1.25 -1.79
CA GLY A 103 8.56 2.04 -2.90
C GLY A 103 7.32 1.45 -3.57
N ALA A 104 7.17 0.12 -3.62
CA ALA A 104 6.01 -0.52 -4.23
C ALA A 104 4.73 -0.30 -3.40
N ASP A 105 4.82 -0.33 -2.08
CA ASP A 105 3.72 0.05 -1.18
C ASP A 105 3.37 1.53 -1.32
N CYS A 106 4.37 2.40 -1.41
CA CYS A 106 4.19 3.84 -1.66
C CYS A 106 3.49 4.14 -2.99
N GLU A 107 3.91 3.48 -4.07
CA GLU A 107 3.30 3.58 -5.39
C GLU A 107 1.84 3.10 -5.36
N ARG A 108 1.59 1.90 -4.82
CA ARG A 108 0.22 1.37 -4.70
C ARG A 108 -0.68 2.28 -3.88
N PHE A 109 -0.15 2.89 -2.83
CA PHE A 109 -0.88 3.88 -2.05
C PHE A 109 -1.27 5.09 -2.89
N PHE A 110 -0.34 5.62 -3.70
CA PHE A 110 -0.63 6.70 -4.65
C PHE A 110 -1.75 6.32 -5.63
N GLU A 111 -1.63 5.15 -6.27
CA GLU A 111 -2.61 4.69 -7.24
C GLU A 111 -4.01 4.52 -6.65
N ARG A 112 -4.11 3.89 -5.49
CA ARG A 112 -5.39 3.60 -4.84
C ARG A 112 -6.05 4.84 -4.26
N ASN A 113 -5.26 5.73 -3.65
CA ASN A 113 -5.80 6.85 -2.90
C ASN A 113 -5.93 8.13 -3.71
N PHE A 114 -5.25 8.28 -4.85
CA PHE A 114 -5.26 9.53 -5.61
C PHE A 114 -5.69 9.34 -7.07
N LEU A 115 -5.16 8.34 -7.77
CA LEU A 115 -5.46 8.18 -9.20
C LEU A 115 -6.93 7.82 -9.49
N ARG A 116 -7.64 7.23 -8.53
CA ARG A 116 -9.09 6.97 -8.64
C ARG A 116 -9.94 8.24 -8.84
N TYR A 117 -9.40 9.42 -8.51
CA TYR A 117 -10.11 10.70 -8.67
C TYR A 117 -9.86 11.35 -10.02
N LEU A 118 -8.95 10.82 -10.83
CA LEU A 118 -8.72 11.35 -12.17
C LEU A 118 -9.83 10.84 -13.11
N PRO A 119 -10.45 11.72 -13.92
CA PRO A 119 -11.60 11.36 -14.75
C PRO A 119 -11.33 10.26 -15.79
N SER A 120 -10.06 10.01 -16.14
CA SER A 120 -9.65 8.90 -17.00
C SER A 120 -9.92 7.51 -16.37
N ARG A 121 -9.84 7.40 -15.05
CA ARG A 121 -10.20 6.18 -14.31
C ARG A 121 -11.66 6.32 -13.89
N LYS A 122 -12.54 5.52 -14.50
CA LYS A 122 -14.00 5.51 -14.28
C LYS A 122 -14.36 5.38 -12.78
N SER A 123 -14.44 6.49 -12.05
CA SER A 123 -15.13 6.54 -10.76
C SER A 123 -15.61 7.95 -10.42
N SER A 124 -16.90 8.01 -10.09
CA SER A 124 -17.70 9.16 -9.70
C SER A 124 -17.55 9.50 -8.21
N HIS A 125 -17.79 10.79 -7.90
CA HIS A 125 -17.83 11.45 -6.59
C HIS A 125 -16.48 11.79 -5.92
N PRO A 126 -15.91 12.98 -6.20
CA PRO A 126 -14.86 13.53 -5.35
C PRO A 126 -15.48 14.08 -4.06
N ASP A 127 -15.10 13.51 -2.91
CA ASP A 127 -15.25 14.19 -1.62
C ASP A 127 -14.62 15.59 -1.68
N LEU A 128 -15.27 16.60 -1.10
CA LEU A 128 -14.86 18.02 -1.14
C LEU A 128 -13.35 18.30 -0.90
N PRO A 129 -12.64 17.63 0.03
CA PRO A 129 -11.20 17.84 0.24
C PRO A 129 -10.32 17.52 -0.98
N ILE A 130 -10.86 16.80 -1.97
CA ILE A 130 -10.12 16.35 -3.15
C ILE A 130 -10.05 17.45 -4.23
N ALA A 131 -11.00 18.39 -4.26
CA ALA A 131 -11.02 19.45 -5.28
C ALA A 131 -9.73 20.30 -5.23
N GLU A 132 -9.23 20.59 -4.03
CA GLU A 132 -7.99 21.33 -3.82
C GLU A 132 -6.74 20.51 -4.19
N LEU A 133 -6.79 19.20 -3.99
CA LEU A 133 -5.69 18.28 -4.32
C LEU A 133 -5.62 17.95 -5.81
N LEU A 134 -6.72 18.09 -6.55
CA LEU A 134 -6.83 17.64 -7.94
C LEU A 134 -5.74 18.19 -8.88
N PRO A 135 -5.33 19.47 -8.80
CA PRO A 135 -4.21 19.98 -9.59
C PRO A 135 -2.87 19.29 -9.25
N TYR A 136 -2.63 18.97 -7.98
CA TYR A 136 -1.44 18.26 -7.53
C TYR A 136 -1.45 16.80 -7.98
N ILE A 137 -2.61 16.14 -7.90
CA ILE A 137 -2.79 14.76 -8.37
C ILE A 137 -2.47 14.67 -9.86
N ARG A 138 -2.97 15.60 -10.68
CA ARG A 138 -2.69 15.64 -12.11
C ARG A 138 -1.21 15.87 -12.41
N LYS A 139 -0.57 16.80 -11.68
CA LYS A 139 0.88 17.05 -11.85
C LYS A 139 1.72 15.83 -11.47
N ALA A 140 1.35 15.15 -10.38
CA ALA A 140 2.01 13.93 -9.95
C ALA A 140 1.84 12.81 -10.97
N ASP A 141 0.62 12.61 -11.49
CA ASP A 141 0.34 11.61 -12.54
C ASP A 141 1.16 11.85 -13.81
N ILE A 142 1.25 13.10 -14.29
CA ILE A 142 2.08 13.48 -15.43
C ILE A 142 3.57 13.20 -15.15
N ALA A 143 4.05 13.54 -13.95
CA ALA A 143 5.44 13.30 -13.56
C ALA A 143 5.79 11.79 -13.55
N CYS A 144 4.84 10.94 -13.15
CA CYS A 144 4.99 9.49 -13.20
C CYS A 144 4.91 8.94 -14.64
N ALA A 145 3.96 9.43 -15.45
CA ALA A 145 3.77 8.98 -16.83
C ALA A 145 4.95 9.31 -17.75
N GLY A 146 5.58 10.48 -17.57
CA GLY A 146 6.76 10.89 -18.34
C GLY A 146 7.96 9.94 -18.20
N LYS A 147 7.97 9.10 -17.16
CA LYS A 147 9.04 8.14 -16.89
C LYS A 147 8.82 6.77 -17.51
N GLN A 148 7.58 6.41 -17.82
CA GLN A 148 7.29 5.15 -18.54
C GLN A 148 7.65 5.25 -20.04
N LEU A 149 7.97 6.44 -20.54
CA LEU A 149 8.26 6.71 -21.95
C LEU A 149 9.77 6.80 -22.28
N ILE A 150 10.67 6.65 -21.30
CA ILE A 150 12.13 6.65 -21.49
C ILE A 150 12.65 5.23 -21.24
#